data_AF-A0A2L1S1W0-F1
#
_entry.id   AF-A0A2L1S1W0-F1
#
_cell.length_a   1.000
_cell.length_b   1.000
_cell.length_c   1.000
_cell.angle_alpha   90.00
_cell.angle_beta   90.00
_cell.angle_gamma   90.00
#
_symmetry.space_group_name_H-M   'P 1'
#
loop_
_entity.id
_entity.type
_entity.pdbx_description
1 polymer ?
#
loop_
_entity_poly.entity_id
_entity_poly.type
_entity_poly.pdbx_seq_one_letter_code
_entity_poly.pdbx_strand_id
1 'polypeptide(L)'
;MLKLGTIVFTSLLLATVSPASAEDWIADRLRGQVEIFADGDWTPLVRGDSIQDAAKVRTASAGRVEFHRGEETISLGGNTEIILNQVETQRMTRIVQVWGTVTVEAEKRNVQHFSVQTPVMAAIVKGTQFTVTYRNGLTKVDVEEGIVEIRDFATNTSVDLRPGQSAAASQMRPVKVSGPGSEDVIYVIDGQAVAAAAREAAFERRANRQMQDNASANGVEHRASPNVSNPGQSTERRAGASDGRNQAADNAASNGASGAAANRPSGGQGSQSAQSGHGNGRP
;
A
#
# COMPACT_ATOMS: atom_id res chain seq x y z
N MET A 1 45.43 16.94 75.10
CA MET A 1 44.08 16.34 75.15
C MET A 1 43.10 17.50 75.06
N LEU A 2 42.25 17.73 74.06
CA LEU A 2 41.55 16.96 73.02
C LEU A 2 41.59 17.77 71.70
N LYS A 3 41.61 17.12 70.52
CA LYS A 3 41.30 17.76 69.23
C LYS A 3 39.85 17.39 68.87
N LEU A 4 38.97 18.38 68.73
CA LEU A 4 37.60 18.18 68.24
C LEU A 4 37.58 18.34 66.71
N GLY A 5 37.28 17.26 66.00
CA GLY A 5 37.13 17.24 64.55
C GLY A 5 35.74 17.75 64.14
N THR A 6 35.71 18.64 63.14
CA THR A 6 34.48 19.11 62.50
C THR A 6 34.18 18.19 61.31
N ILE A 7 33.08 17.44 61.37
CA ILE A 7 32.58 16.64 60.24
C ILE A 7 31.57 17.51 59.49
N VAL A 8 31.90 17.87 58.24
CA VAL A 8 30.98 18.54 57.32
C VAL A 8 30.18 17.48 56.57
N PHE A 9 28.86 17.46 56.79
CA PHE A 9 27.92 16.55 56.15
C PHE A 9 27.43 17.18 54.85
N THR A 10 28.09 16.88 53.72
CA THR A 10 27.68 17.37 52.41
C THR A 10 26.50 16.52 51.92
N SER A 11 25.28 17.07 51.99
CA SER A 11 24.07 16.43 51.48
C SER A 11 24.11 16.38 49.95
N LEU A 12 24.22 15.16 49.40
CA LEU A 12 24.19 14.88 47.97
C LEU A 12 22.73 14.80 47.52
N LEU A 13 22.26 15.86 46.85
CA LEU A 13 20.93 15.95 46.25
C LEU A 13 20.87 15.01 45.03
N LEU A 14 20.36 13.78 45.21
CA LEU A 14 20.08 12.86 44.12
C LEU A 14 18.87 13.38 43.33
N ALA A 15 19.13 13.97 42.16
CA ALA A 15 18.09 14.28 41.19
C ALA A 15 17.52 12.97 40.61
N THR A 16 16.33 12.57 41.06
CA THR A 16 15.57 11.49 40.45
C THR A 16 15.10 11.93 39.07
N VAL A 17 15.78 11.47 38.02
CA VAL A 17 15.29 11.59 36.65
C VAL A 17 14.20 10.54 36.50
N SER A 18 12.93 10.94 36.59
CA SER A 18 11.82 10.04 36.28
C SER A 18 11.94 9.63 34.80
N PRO A 19 11.94 8.33 34.47
CA PRO A 19 11.77 7.92 33.10
C PRO A 19 10.41 8.43 32.63
N ALA A 20 10.39 9.19 31.53
CA ALA A 20 9.16 9.49 30.83
C ALA A 20 8.67 8.16 30.22
N SER A 21 7.85 7.42 30.96
CA SER A 21 7.14 6.26 30.43
C SER A 21 6.38 6.69 29.18
N ALA A 22 6.46 5.89 28.12
CA ALA A 22 5.51 6.02 27.04
C ALA A 22 4.12 5.80 27.65
N GLU A 23 3.28 6.84 27.62
CA GLU A 23 1.92 6.75 28.10
C GLU A 23 1.13 5.84 27.13
N ASP A 24 0.22 5.02 27.66
CA ASP A 24 -0.60 4.16 26.81
C ASP A 24 -1.76 4.96 26.22
N TRP A 25 -2.28 4.51 25.07
CA TRP A 25 -3.57 5.00 24.58
C TRP A 25 -4.69 4.43 25.44
N ILE A 26 -5.56 5.28 25.97
CA ILE A 26 -6.67 4.86 26.82
C ILE A 26 -8.01 5.19 26.13
N ALA A 27 -8.93 4.23 26.14
CA ALA A 27 -10.30 4.44 25.65
C ALA A 27 -11.10 5.34 26.61
N ASP A 28 -11.41 6.57 26.22
CA ASP A 28 -12.09 7.54 27.10
C ASP A 28 -13.60 7.65 26.82
N ARG A 29 -13.96 7.93 25.57
CA ARG A 29 -15.37 8.16 25.21
C ARG A 29 -15.83 7.10 24.21
N LEU A 30 -16.80 6.29 24.61
CA LEU A 30 -17.39 5.24 23.77
C LEU A 30 -18.89 5.44 23.61
N ARG A 31 -19.42 5.15 22.43
CA ARG A 31 -20.86 5.06 22.13
C ARG A 31 -21.12 3.92 21.16
N GLY A 32 -22.24 3.21 21.32
CA GLY A 32 -22.56 2.06 20.48
C GLY A 32 -21.59 0.89 20.66
N GLN A 33 -21.58 -0.05 19.70
CA GLN A 33 -20.69 -1.21 19.73
C GLN A 33 -19.28 -0.84 19.24
N VAL A 34 -18.31 -1.02 20.13
CA VAL A 34 -16.88 -0.86 19.88
C VAL A 34 -16.20 -2.12 20.42
N GLU A 35 -15.32 -2.70 19.62
CA GLU A 35 -14.69 -3.99 19.94
C GLU A 35 -13.20 -3.93 19.67
N ILE A 36 -12.46 -4.68 20.47
CA ILE A 36 -11.02 -4.93 20.33
C ILE A 36 -10.82 -6.42 20.05
N PHE A 37 -9.82 -6.74 19.23
CA PHE A 37 -9.45 -8.13 18.98
C PHE A 37 -8.45 -8.60 20.03
N ALA A 38 -8.81 -9.61 20.80
CA ALA A 38 -7.98 -10.21 21.83
C ALA A 38 -8.21 -11.72 21.86
N ASP A 39 -7.16 -12.50 22.09
CA ASP A 39 -7.23 -13.97 22.23
C ASP A 39 -7.93 -14.72 21.09
N GLY A 40 -7.89 -14.16 19.87
CA GLY A 40 -8.48 -14.76 18.68
C GLY A 40 -9.94 -14.37 18.40
N ASP A 41 -10.56 -13.60 19.28
CA ASP A 41 -11.95 -13.16 19.17
C ASP A 41 -12.11 -11.64 19.31
N TRP A 42 -13.27 -11.14 18.86
CA TRP A 42 -13.66 -9.75 19.07
C TRP A 42 -14.41 -9.63 20.39
N THR A 43 -13.90 -8.81 21.30
CA THR A 43 -14.50 -8.55 22.60
C THR A 43 -14.91 -7.09 22.72
N PRO A 44 -15.96 -6.76 23.50
CA PRO A 44 -16.33 -5.37 23.74
C PRO A 44 -15.19 -4.58 24.37
N LEU A 45 -14.88 -3.43 23.79
CA LEU A 45 -13.97 -2.46 24.39
C LEU A 45 -14.75 -1.61 25.40
N VAL A 46 -14.19 -1.38 26.59
CA VAL A 46 -14.80 -0.54 27.63
C VAL A 46 -13.97 0.70 27.93
N ARG A 47 -14.61 1.69 28.56
CA ARG A 47 -13.92 2.91 29.00
C ARG A 47 -12.84 2.54 30.02
N GLY A 48 -11.66 3.13 29.86
CA GLY A 48 -10.50 2.93 30.73
C GLY A 48 -9.56 1.82 30.25
N ASP A 49 -9.95 1.05 29.23
CA ASP A 49 -9.07 0.04 28.66
C ASP A 49 -7.83 0.70 28.03
N SER A 50 -6.66 0.14 28.35
CA SER A 50 -5.39 0.47 27.70
C SER A 50 -5.27 -0.29 26.37
N ILE A 51 -4.86 0.43 25.33
CA ILE A 51 -4.67 -0.11 23.99
C ILE A 51 -3.21 -0.48 23.81
N GLN A 52 -2.97 -1.77 23.69
CA GLN A 52 -1.63 -2.33 23.48
C GLN A 52 -1.09 -2.04 22.08
N ASP A 53 0.22 -2.22 21.88
CA ASP A 53 0.79 -2.20 20.53
C ASP A 53 0.15 -3.26 19.62
N ALA A 54 0.05 -2.94 18.33
CA ALA A 54 -0.62 -3.72 17.30
C ALA A 54 -2.10 -4.09 17.59
N ALA A 55 -2.77 -3.37 18.51
CA ALA A 55 -4.16 -3.62 18.84
C ALA A 55 -5.08 -3.37 17.65
N LYS A 56 -5.96 -4.33 17.38
CA LYS A 56 -6.97 -4.23 16.33
C LYS A 56 -8.30 -3.79 16.93
N VAL A 57 -8.86 -2.69 16.44
CA VAL A 57 -10.09 -2.10 16.97
C VAL A 57 -11.09 -1.91 15.84
N ARG A 58 -12.37 -2.16 16.12
CA ARG A 58 -13.46 -1.85 15.20
C ARG A 58 -14.65 -1.19 15.87
N THR A 59 -15.40 -0.42 15.08
CA THR A 59 -16.68 0.19 15.47
C THR A 59 -17.78 -0.26 14.53
N ALA A 60 -18.95 -0.58 15.10
CA ALA A 60 -20.16 -0.81 14.30
C ALA A 60 -20.70 0.51 13.71
N SER A 61 -21.84 0.47 13.01
CA SER A 61 -22.44 1.64 12.35
C SER A 61 -22.73 2.82 13.29
N ALA A 62 -23.31 2.54 14.46
CA ALA A 62 -23.53 3.50 15.55
C ALA A 62 -22.33 3.61 16.52
N GLY A 63 -21.29 2.80 16.32
CA GLY A 63 -20.10 2.74 17.15
C GLY A 63 -19.24 4.00 17.00
N ARG A 64 -18.76 4.56 18.10
CA ARG A 64 -17.79 5.66 18.16
C ARG A 64 -16.88 5.42 19.35
N VAL A 65 -15.58 5.66 19.19
CA VAL A 65 -14.63 5.65 20.29
C VAL A 65 -13.64 6.80 20.14
N GLU A 66 -13.24 7.36 21.27
CA GLU A 66 -12.13 8.28 21.38
C GLU A 66 -11.07 7.69 22.31
N PHE A 67 -9.85 7.66 21.83
CA PHE A 67 -8.65 7.33 22.59
C PHE A 67 -7.88 8.60 22.90
N HIS A 68 -7.26 8.66 24.08
CA HIS A 68 -6.38 9.75 24.47
C HIS A 68 -5.05 9.21 24.96
N ARG A 69 -4.00 10.03 24.81
CA ARG A 69 -2.69 9.85 25.39
C ARG A 69 -2.03 11.21 25.55
N GLY A 70 -1.86 11.71 26.77
CA GLY A 70 -1.41 13.08 27.01
C GLY A 70 -2.33 14.08 26.32
N GLU A 71 -1.77 14.91 25.43
CA GLU A 71 -2.51 15.88 24.60
C GLU A 71 -2.97 15.32 23.24
N GLU A 72 -2.66 14.06 22.94
CA GLU A 72 -3.00 13.43 21.66
C GLU A 72 -4.37 12.73 21.74
N THR A 73 -5.17 12.85 20.69
CA THR A 73 -6.50 12.22 20.57
C THR A 73 -6.67 11.47 19.25
N ILE A 74 -7.30 10.29 19.31
CA ILE A 74 -7.74 9.52 18.14
C ILE A 74 -9.22 9.24 18.27
N SER A 75 -10.01 9.69 17.30
CA SER A 75 -11.44 9.38 17.26
C SER A 75 -11.76 8.45 16.08
N LEU A 76 -12.50 7.37 16.35
CA LEU A 76 -13.02 6.48 15.32
C LEU A 76 -14.51 6.77 15.08
N GLY A 77 -14.84 7.02 13.83
CA GLY A 77 -16.22 7.09 13.33
C GLY A 77 -16.87 5.71 13.26
N GLY A 78 -18.14 5.64 12.84
CA GLY A 78 -18.84 4.36 12.67
C GLY A 78 -18.42 3.61 11.41
N ASN A 79 -18.53 2.29 11.46
CA ASN A 79 -18.02 1.38 10.45
C ASN A 79 -16.53 1.67 10.18
N THR A 80 -15.71 1.55 11.22
CA THR A 80 -14.26 1.79 11.15
C THR A 80 -13.53 0.57 11.68
N GLU A 81 -12.45 0.19 11.02
CA GLU A 81 -11.53 -0.84 11.52
C GLU A 81 -10.09 -0.35 11.33
N ILE A 82 -9.30 -0.45 12.40
CA ILE A 82 -7.90 -0.03 12.43
C ILE A 82 -7.02 -1.06 13.14
N ILE A 83 -5.72 -0.96 12.89
CA ILE A 83 -4.67 -1.50 13.73
C ILE A 83 -3.88 -0.31 14.26
N LEU A 84 -3.82 -0.16 15.58
CA LEU A 84 -3.08 0.88 16.26
C LEU A 84 -1.69 0.34 16.64
N ASN A 85 -0.63 0.89 16.06
CA ASN A 85 0.75 0.51 16.37
C ASN A 85 1.46 1.66 17.10
N GLN A 86 2.29 1.30 18.06
CA GLN A 86 3.05 2.16 18.93
C GLN A 86 4.53 1.75 18.87
N VAL A 87 5.36 2.60 18.29
CA VAL A 87 6.81 2.38 18.25
C VAL A 87 7.43 3.09 19.44
N GLU A 88 7.62 2.36 20.55
CA GLU A 88 8.11 2.92 21.83
C GLU A 88 9.42 3.70 21.67
N THR A 89 10.36 3.17 20.88
CA THR A 89 11.69 3.77 20.67
C THR A 89 11.64 5.13 19.95
N GLN A 90 10.57 5.39 19.19
CA GLN A 90 10.41 6.60 18.37
C GLN A 90 9.26 7.49 18.87
N ARG A 91 8.52 7.05 19.89
CA ARG A 91 7.24 7.65 20.33
C ARG A 91 6.32 7.97 19.15
N MET A 92 6.30 7.07 18.16
CA MET A 92 5.49 7.24 16.96
C MET A 92 4.26 6.36 17.04
N THR A 93 3.10 6.96 16.76
CA THR A 93 1.84 6.23 16.58
C THR A 93 1.54 6.09 15.11
N ARG A 94 1.25 4.85 14.68
CA ARG A 94 0.87 4.50 13.32
C ARG A 94 -0.47 3.80 13.35
N ILE A 95 -1.47 4.45 12.79
CA ILE A 95 -2.80 3.88 12.56
C ILE A 95 -2.81 3.27 11.17
N VAL A 96 -2.96 1.95 11.07
CA VAL A 96 -3.24 1.28 9.80
C VAL A 96 -4.75 1.12 9.69
N GLN A 97 -5.38 1.91 8.84
CA GLN A 97 -6.81 1.96 8.63
C GLN A 97 -7.23 1.00 7.53
N VAL A 98 -8.09 0.03 7.87
CA VAL A 98 -8.62 -0.95 6.93
C VAL A 98 -9.83 -0.39 6.19
N TRP A 99 -10.70 0.36 6.90
CA TRP A 99 -11.78 1.17 6.35
C TRP A 99 -12.35 2.12 7.42
N GLY A 100 -13.19 3.06 7.00
CA GLY A 100 -13.98 3.91 7.89
C GLY A 100 -13.47 5.33 7.98
N THR A 101 -13.56 5.93 9.15
CA THR A 101 -13.18 7.34 9.38
C THR A 101 -12.40 7.46 10.68
N VAL A 102 -11.22 8.07 10.61
CA VAL A 102 -10.33 8.34 11.73
C VAL A 102 -10.07 9.84 11.79
N THR A 103 -10.27 10.46 12.94
CA THR A 103 -9.83 11.83 13.22
C THR A 103 -8.67 11.77 14.20
N VAL A 104 -7.64 12.56 13.94
CA VAL A 104 -6.45 12.67 14.79
C VAL A 104 -6.30 14.12 15.19
N GLU A 105 -6.03 14.32 16.47
CA GLU A 105 -5.51 15.55 17.04
C GLU A 105 -4.15 15.21 17.65
N ALA A 106 -3.07 15.58 16.95
CA ALA A 106 -1.71 15.28 17.35
C ALA A 106 -1.09 16.48 18.07
N GLU A 107 -0.31 16.19 19.12
CA GLU A 107 0.45 17.20 19.87
C GLU A 107 1.46 17.92 18.95
N LYS A 108 1.68 19.22 19.17
CA LYS A 108 2.69 19.98 18.42
C LYS A 108 4.10 19.60 18.86
N ARG A 109 4.81 18.85 18.01
CA ARG A 109 6.20 18.44 18.22
C ARG A 109 7.12 18.81 17.06
N ASN A 110 8.42 18.90 17.34
CA ASN A 110 9.45 19.21 16.33
C ASN A 110 9.74 18.03 15.36
N VAL A 111 9.28 16.82 15.70
CA VAL A 111 9.49 15.58 14.94
C VAL A 111 8.15 14.94 14.55
N GLN A 112 8.16 14.17 13.44
CA GLN A 112 7.00 13.38 13.05
C GLN A 112 6.81 12.28 14.08
N HIS A 113 5.58 12.11 14.53
CA HIS A 113 5.25 11.14 15.58
C HIS A 113 3.86 10.53 15.38
N PHE A 114 3.19 10.87 14.27
CA PHE A 114 1.87 10.35 13.99
C PHE A 114 1.72 10.06 12.49
N SER A 115 1.10 8.94 12.17
CA SER A 115 0.68 8.65 10.80
C SER A 115 -0.62 7.85 10.75
N VAL A 116 -1.43 8.14 9.73
CA VAL A 116 -2.58 7.32 9.35
C VAL A 116 -2.31 6.76 7.97
N GLN A 117 -2.37 5.44 7.83
CA GLN A 117 -2.11 4.75 6.60
C GLN A 117 -3.34 3.99 6.13
N THR A 118 -3.62 4.12 4.86
CA THR A 118 -4.68 3.40 4.15
C THR A 118 -4.02 2.55 3.07
N PRO A 119 -4.75 1.64 2.40
CA PRO A 119 -4.18 0.86 1.30
C PRO A 119 -3.62 1.67 0.13
N VAL A 120 -3.95 2.96 0.00
CA VAL A 120 -3.55 3.78 -1.15
C VAL A 120 -2.65 4.97 -0.80
N MET A 121 -2.62 5.40 0.46
CA MET A 121 -1.78 6.52 0.90
C MET A 121 -1.49 6.54 2.40
N ALA A 122 -0.47 7.29 2.80
CA ALA A 122 -0.17 7.68 4.18
C ALA A 122 -0.34 9.18 4.39
N ALA A 123 -0.95 9.58 5.51
CA ALA A 123 -0.95 10.94 6.05
C ALA A 123 0.01 10.99 7.24
N ILE A 124 1.01 11.88 7.20
CA ILE A 124 2.11 11.95 8.16
C ILE A 124 2.21 13.37 8.69
N VAL A 125 2.37 13.52 10.01
CA VAL A 125 2.18 14.83 10.64
C VAL A 125 3.14 15.13 11.78
N LYS A 126 3.23 16.44 12.07
CA LYS A 126 3.84 17.05 13.24
C LYS A 126 2.86 18.07 13.83
N GLY A 127 1.98 17.67 14.76
CA GLY A 127 1.05 18.61 15.41
C GLY A 127 -0.05 19.15 14.51
N THR A 128 -1.11 18.37 14.35
CA THR A 128 -2.17 18.63 13.35
C THR A 128 -3.51 18.11 13.84
N GLN A 129 -4.57 18.73 13.35
CA GLN A 129 -5.91 18.16 13.41
C GLN A 129 -6.38 17.83 12.00
N PHE A 130 -6.68 16.55 11.74
CA PHE A 130 -7.09 16.10 10.42
C PHE A 130 -7.95 14.85 10.51
N THR A 131 -8.74 14.62 9.45
CA THR A 131 -9.61 13.46 9.31
C THR A 131 -9.23 12.67 8.07
N VAL A 132 -9.12 11.35 8.22
CA VAL A 132 -8.89 10.40 7.12
C VAL A 132 -10.10 9.49 6.98
N THR A 133 -10.71 9.50 5.80
CA THR A 133 -11.79 8.57 5.44
C THR A 133 -11.32 7.64 4.34
N TYR A 134 -11.41 6.32 4.58
CA TYR A 134 -11.13 5.30 3.57
C TYR A 134 -12.37 4.42 3.36
N ARG A 135 -12.97 4.53 2.17
CA ARG A 135 -14.16 3.76 1.77
C ARG A 135 -14.11 3.48 0.27
N ASN A 136 -14.53 2.29 -0.15
CA ASN A 136 -14.67 1.92 -1.56
C ASN A 136 -13.40 2.16 -2.39
N GLY A 137 -12.21 1.89 -1.81
CA GLY A 137 -10.93 2.09 -2.50
C GLY A 137 -10.49 3.55 -2.66
N LEU A 138 -11.21 4.51 -2.07
CA LEU A 138 -10.90 5.93 -2.07
C LEU A 138 -10.51 6.38 -0.67
N THR A 139 -9.35 7.02 -0.56
CA THR A 139 -8.97 7.77 0.64
C THR A 139 -9.22 9.25 0.41
N LYS A 140 -9.85 9.90 1.39
CA LYS A 140 -9.95 11.35 1.50
C LYS A 140 -9.30 11.80 2.81
N VAL A 141 -8.51 12.87 2.74
CA VAL A 141 -7.95 13.56 3.90
C VAL A 141 -8.46 14.98 3.91
N ASP A 142 -8.93 15.44 5.07
CA ASP A 142 -9.37 16.81 5.32
C ASP A 142 -8.53 17.39 6.47
N VAL A 143 -7.94 18.57 6.29
CA VAL A 143 -7.03 19.19 7.27
C VAL A 143 -7.71 20.39 7.92
N GLU A 144 -7.79 20.36 9.24
CA GLU A 144 -8.35 21.44 10.06
C GLU A 144 -7.24 22.32 10.63
N GLU A 145 -6.16 21.71 11.15
CA GLU A 145 -5.00 22.44 11.69
C GLU A 145 -3.67 21.83 11.28
N GLY A 146 -2.65 22.69 11.21
CA GLY A 146 -1.27 22.31 10.93
C GLY A 146 -1.00 21.94 9.46
N ILE A 147 0.05 21.15 9.22
CA ILE A 147 0.44 20.68 7.89
C ILE A 147 0.47 19.16 7.88
N VAL A 148 -0.21 18.56 6.89
CA VAL A 148 -0.24 17.11 6.70
C VAL A 148 0.50 16.75 5.43
N GLU A 149 1.58 15.96 5.56
CA GLU A 149 2.27 15.38 4.42
C GLU A 149 1.48 14.15 3.96
N ILE A 150 1.06 14.15 2.70
CA ILE A 150 0.39 13.03 2.05
C ILE A 150 1.41 12.30 1.18
N ARG A 151 1.46 10.97 1.29
CA ARG A 151 2.23 10.10 0.38
C ARG A 151 1.29 9.13 -0.33
N ASP A 152 1.18 9.28 -1.64
CA ASP A 152 0.43 8.40 -2.52
C ASP A 152 1.30 7.20 -2.93
N PHE A 153 0.86 6.00 -2.59
CA PHE A 153 1.60 4.77 -2.89
C PHE A 153 1.50 4.36 -4.35
N ALA A 154 0.41 4.67 -5.05
CA ALA A 154 0.22 4.28 -6.44
C ALA A 154 1.19 5.04 -7.36
N THR A 155 1.45 6.30 -7.04
CA THR A 155 2.30 7.17 -7.85
C THR A 155 3.61 7.55 -7.19
N ASN A 156 3.92 7.09 -5.97
CA ASN A 156 5.11 7.54 -5.25
C ASN A 156 5.22 9.09 -5.23
N THR A 157 4.07 9.75 -5.09
CA THR A 157 3.96 11.21 -5.06
C THR A 157 3.76 11.66 -3.63
N SER A 158 4.42 12.75 -3.22
CA SER A 158 4.08 13.43 -1.97
C SER A 158 3.60 14.85 -2.17
N VAL A 159 2.79 15.33 -1.24
CA VAL A 159 2.23 16.68 -1.25
C VAL A 159 1.83 17.11 0.15
N ASP A 160 2.09 18.37 0.50
CA ASP A 160 1.70 18.94 1.78
C ASP A 160 0.32 19.59 1.69
N LEU A 161 -0.53 19.29 2.67
CA LEU A 161 -1.82 19.93 2.86
C LEU A 161 -1.76 20.97 3.98
N ARG A 162 -2.40 22.11 3.73
CA ARG A 162 -2.59 23.21 4.68
C ARG A 162 -4.01 23.20 5.26
N PRO A 163 -4.27 23.97 6.33
CA PRO A 163 -5.61 24.09 6.90
C PRO A 163 -6.64 24.49 5.84
N GLY A 164 -7.79 23.81 5.85
CA GLY A 164 -8.88 23.98 4.89
C GLY A 164 -8.66 23.27 3.55
N GLN A 165 -7.51 22.62 3.33
CA GLN A 165 -7.28 21.79 2.16
C GLN A 165 -7.70 20.34 2.39
N SER A 166 -8.02 19.67 1.29
CA SER A 166 -8.31 18.24 1.26
C SER A 166 -7.49 17.55 0.17
N ALA A 167 -7.15 16.29 0.37
CA ALA A 167 -6.64 15.41 -0.69
C ALA A 167 -7.56 14.21 -0.91
N ALA A 168 -7.62 13.74 -2.16
CA ALA A 168 -8.25 12.48 -2.50
C ALA A 168 -7.32 11.63 -3.37
N ALA A 169 -7.22 10.33 -3.07
CA ALA A 169 -6.39 9.38 -3.81
C ALA A 169 -7.07 8.00 -3.87
N SER A 170 -6.84 7.27 -4.97
CA SER A 170 -7.23 5.86 -5.10
C SER A 170 -6.19 5.10 -5.92
N GLN A 171 -6.29 3.77 -5.96
CA GLN A 171 -5.36 2.95 -6.77
C GLN A 171 -5.30 3.35 -8.25
N MET A 172 -6.41 3.90 -8.78
CA MET A 172 -6.52 4.31 -10.20
C MET A 172 -6.29 5.80 -10.43
N ARG A 173 -6.33 6.63 -9.39
CA ARG A 173 -6.28 8.09 -9.52
C ARG A 173 -5.22 8.65 -8.60
N PRO A 174 -4.18 9.31 -9.17
CA PRO A 174 -3.16 9.96 -8.39
C PRO A 174 -3.76 10.99 -7.42
N VAL A 175 -3.09 11.20 -6.29
CA VAL A 175 -3.49 12.19 -5.30
C VAL A 175 -3.76 13.55 -5.94
N LYS A 176 -4.92 14.11 -5.61
CA LYS A 176 -5.34 15.45 -6.02
C LYS A 176 -5.72 16.27 -4.80
N VAL A 177 -5.14 17.47 -4.71
CA VAL A 177 -5.46 18.45 -3.68
C VAL A 177 -6.60 19.36 -4.15
N SER A 178 -7.44 19.78 -3.20
CA SER A 178 -8.53 20.74 -3.38
C SER A 178 -8.65 21.63 -2.15
N GLY A 179 -9.34 22.76 -2.27
CA GLY A 179 -9.50 23.76 -1.21
C GLY A 179 -8.71 25.03 -1.49
N PRO A 180 -8.61 25.96 -0.52
CA PRO A 180 -7.93 27.24 -0.70
C PRO A 180 -6.47 27.08 -1.13
N GLY A 181 -6.04 27.80 -2.17
CA GLY A 181 -4.66 27.79 -2.67
C GLY A 181 -4.19 26.45 -3.23
N SER A 182 -5.11 25.53 -3.56
CA SER A 182 -4.77 24.21 -4.11
C SER A 182 -4.04 24.27 -5.46
N GLU A 183 -4.22 25.36 -6.19
CA GLU A 183 -3.56 25.71 -7.45
C GLU A 183 -2.07 26.01 -7.29
N ASP A 184 -1.63 26.44 -6.10
CA ASP A 184 -0.25 26.80 -5.79
C ASP A 184 0.53 25.65 -5.12
N VAL A 185 -0.12 24.50 -4.95
CA VAL A 185 0.48 23.34 -4.30
C VAL A 185 1.59 22.73 -5.16
N ILE A 186 2.67 22.33 -4.49
CA ILE A 186 3.79 21.63 -5.09
C ILE A 186 3.68 20.14 -4.76
N TYR A 187 3.64 19.32 -5.81
CA TYR A 187 3.74 17.87 -5.72
C TYR A 187 5.21 17.48 -5.86
N VAL A 188 5.67 16.49 -5.11
CA VAL A 188 6.95 15.83 -5.35
C VAL A 188 6.66 14.50 -6.04
N ILE A 189 6.92 14.44 -7.34
CA ILE A 189 6.68 13.25 -8.17
C ILE A 189 8.05 12.67 -8.52
N ASP A 190 8.35 11.45 -8.05
CA ASP A 190 9.67 10.80 -8.25
C ASP A 190 10.85 11.69 -7.82
N GLY A 191 10.69 12.41 -6.70
CA GLY A 191 11.70 13.31 -6.14
C GLY A 191 11.84 14.66 -6.87
N GLN A 192 11.00 14.95 -7.85
CA GLN A 192 10.98 16.23 -8.57
C GLN A 192 9.80 17.09 -8.12
N ALA A 193 10.06 18.36 -7.81
CA ALA A 193 9.02 19.33 -7.51
C ALA A 193 8.25 19.72 -8.77
N VAL A 194 6.93 19.57 -8.74
CA VAL A 194 6.01 19.81 -9.85
C VAL A 194 4.84 20.66 -9.34
N ALA A 195 4.65 21.84 -9.92
CA ALA A 195 3.50 22.68 -9.62
C ALA A 195 2.19 22.02 -10.05
N ALA A 196 1.10 22.30 -9.33
CA ALA A 196 -0.22 21.70 -9.60
C ALA A 196 -0.65 21.80 -11.09
N ALA A 197 -0.39 22.93 -11.74
CA ALA A 197 -0.71 23.16 -13.15
C ALA A 197 0.06 22.22 -14.12
N ALA A 198 1.26 21.77 -13.75
CA ALA A 198 2.10 20.89 -14.57
C ALA A 198 1.99 19.40 -14.19
N ARG A 199 1.14 19.08 -13.20
CA ARG A 199 1.00 17.74 -12.61
C ARG A 199 0.59 16.69 -13.63
N GLU A 200 -0.41 16.99 -14.46
CA GLU A 200 -0.94 16.04 -15.44
C GLU A 200 0.13 15.66 -16.48
N ALA A 201 0.81 16.66 -17.04
CA ALA A 201 1.91 16.45 -17.97
C ALA A 201 3.08 15.69 -17.33
N ALA A 202 3.33 15.85 -16.02
CA ALA A 202 4.35 15.10 -15.31
C ALA A 202 4.00 13.60 -15.21
N PHE A 203 2.74 13.27 -14.92
CA PHE A 203 2.28 11.88 -14.89
C PHE A 203 2.29 11.23 -16.27
N GLU A 204 1.90 11.96 -17.32
CA GLU A 204 2.01 11.46 -18.71
C GLU A 204 3.46 11.15 -19.10
N ARG A 205 4.40 12.05 -18.80
CA ARG A 205 5.84 11.83 -19.06
C ARG A 205 6.37 10.60 -18.32
N ARG A 206 5.91 10.36 -17.09
CA ARG A 206 6.26 9.15 -16.34
C ARG A 206 5.72 7.90 -17.01
N ALA A 207 4.44 7.88 -17.37
CA ALA A 207 3.81 6.73 -18.00
C ALA A 207 4.55 6.32 -19.29
N ASN A 208 4.90 7.30 -20.13
CA ASN A 208 5.64 7.06 -21.38
C ASN A 208 7.05 6.50 -21.13
N ARG A 209 7.78 7.01 -20.13
CA ARG A 209 9.11 6.47 -19.78
C ARG A 209 9.03 5.01 -19.33
N GLN A 210 8.06 4.68 -18.48
CA GLN A 210 7.87 3.31 -18.01
C GLN A 210 7.54 2.33 -19.14
N MET A 211 6.79 2.76 -20.16
CA MET A 211 6.54 1.96 -21.36
C MET A 211 7.81 1.73 -22.19
N GLN A 212 8.66 2.77 -22.33
CA GLN A 212 9.91 2.68 -23.07
C GLN A 212 10.93 1.76 -22.38
N ASP A 213 11.04 1.85 -21.05
CA ASP A 213 11.93 1.00 -20.26
C ASP A 213 11.51 -0.47 -20.34
N ASN A 214 10.20 -0.75 -20.27
CA ASN A 214 9.66 -2.11 -20.44
C ASN A 214 9.89 -2.66 -21.86
N ALA A 215 9.80 -1.82 -22.90
CA ALA A 215 10.10 -2.22 -24.27
C ALA A 215 11.59 -2.52 -24.49
N SER A 216 12.48 -1.75 -23.87
CA SER A 216 13.93 -2.01 -23.89
C SER A 216 14.30 -3.25 -23.07
N ALA A 217 13.62 -3.55 -21.97
CA ALA A 217 13.86 -4.76 -21.17
C ALA A 217 13.46 -6.06 -21.92
N ASN A 218 12.36 -6.05 -22.68
CA ASN A 218 11.94 -7.18 -23.52
C ASN A 218 12.71 -7.31 -24.85
N GLY A 219 13.57 -6.35 -25.19
CA GLY A 219 14.38 -6.35 -26.42
C GLY A 219 15.79 -6.95 -26.25
N VAL A 220 16.14 -7.47 -25.07
CA VAL A 220 17.45 -8.07 -24.77
C VAL A 220 17.40 -9.62 -24.85
N GLU A 221 16.72 -10.16 -25.86
CA GLU A 221 16.92 -11.54 -26.30
C GLU A 221 17.14 -11.50 -27.82
N HIS A 222 18.33 -11.92 -28.27
CA HIS A 222 18.91 -11.82 -29.63
C HIS A 222 19.83 -10.63 -29.90
N ARG A 223 20.92 -10.51 -29.13
CA ARG A 223 22.21 -10.15 -29.76
C ARG A 223 22.97 -11.43 -30.06
N ALA A 224 22.87 -11.88 -31.31
CA ALA A 224 23.71 -12.93 -31.86
C ALA A 224 25.19 -12.57 -31.60
N SER A 225 25.95 -13.54 -31.07
CA SER A 225 27.40 -13.46 -30.94
C SER A 225 28.06 -13.03 -32.26
N PRO A 226 28.97 -12.05 -32.28
CA PRO A 226 29.77 -11.81 -33.46
C PRO A 226 30.76 -12.97 -33.61
N ASN A 227 30.49 -13.85 -34.56
CA ASN A 227 31.42 -14.92 -34.96
C ASN A 227 32.66 -14.28 -35.61
N VAL A 228 33.73 -14.13 -34.82
CA VAL A 228 35.04 -13.70 -35.32
C VAL A 228 35.63 -14.85 -36.14
N SER A 229 35.60 -14.70 -37.48
CA SER A 229 36.27 -15.62 -38.40
C SER A 229 37.71 -15.14 -38.60
N ASN A 230 38.70 -15.92 -38.12
CA ASN A 230 40.10 -15.76 -38.49
C ASN A 230 40.54 -16.93 -39.39
N PRO A 231 41.33 -16.71 -40.47
CA PRO A 231 41.47 -17.65 -41.58
C PRO A 231 42.74 -18.52 -41.50
N GLY A 232 42.59 -19.84 -41.77
CA GLY A 232 43.68 -20.77 -42.15
C GLY A 232 44.74 -21.04 -41.06
N GLN A 233 45.45 -22.15 -40.95
CA GLN A 233 45.77 -23.34 -41.75
C GLN A 233 46.06 -24.45 -40.70
N SER A 234 45.98 -25.76 -40.94
CA SER A 234 46.67 -26.48 -42.02
C SER A 234 46.23 -27.96 -42.06
N THR A 235 46.64 -28.62 -43.16
CA THR A 235 47.01 -30.05 -43.28
C THR A 235 45.84 -31.06 -43.27
N GLU A 236 45.51 -31.82 -44.33
CA GLU A 236 46.23 -32.15 -45.58
C GLU A 236 45.27 -32.42 -46.75
N ARG A 237 45.80 -32.15 -47.95
CA ARG A 237 45.19 -32.42 -49.26
C ARG A 237 45.55 -33.83 -49.70
N ARG A 238 44.65 -34.53 -50.37
CA ARG A 238 44.85 -34.99 -51.76
C ARG A 238 43.58 -35.63 -52.34
N ALA A 239 43.25 -35.14 -53.52
CA ALA A 239 42.22 -35.61 -54.42
C ALA A 239 42.69 -36.84 -55.23
N GLY A 240 41.73 -37.60 -55.76
CA GLY A 240 41.90 -38.65 -56.78
C GLY A 240 41.24 -39.95 -56.35
N ALA A 241 39.95 -40.16 -56.61
CA ALA A 241 39.35 -40.65 -57.87
C ALA A 241 39.19 -42.19 -57.92
N SER A 242 38.07 -42.59 -58.55
CA SER A 242 37.61 -43.91 -59.01
C SER A 242 37.03 -44.92 -58.00
N ASP A 243 35.74 -45.20 -58.25
CA ASP A 243 35.09 -46.52 -58.38
C ASP A 243 35.12 -47.54 -57.23
N GLY A 244 33.92 -47.86 -56.72
CA GLY A 244 33.67 -49.05 -55.90
C GLY A 244 32.26 -49.07 -55.30
N ARG A 245 31.38 -49.88 -55.88
CA ARG A 245 29.97 -50.09 -55.53
C ARG A 245 29.75 -50.87 -54.22
N ASN A 246 28.50 -50.78 -53.74
CA ASN A 246 27.72 -51.75 -52.94
C ASN A 246 27.98 -51.80 -51.41
N GLN A 247 27.02 -51.79 -50.49
CA GLN A 247 25.55 -52.00 -50.39
C GLN A 247 25.10 -51.31 -49.07
N ALA A 248 23.87 -50.91 -48.74
CA ALA A 248 22.50 -51.29 -49.12
C ALA A 248 21.60 -50.03 -48.92
N ALA A 249 20.78 -49.61 -49.88
CA ALA A 249 19.37 -50.00 -50.09
C ALA A 249 18.46 -49.68 -48.88
N ASP A 250 17.70 -48.57 -48.89
CA ASP A 250 16.33 -48.36 -49.47
C ASP A 250 15.30 -48.42 -48.31
N ASN A 251 14.33 -47.52 -48.08
CA ASN A 251 13.43 -46.73 -48.93
C ASN A 251 13.00 -45.46 -48.14
N ALA A 252 13.05 -44.25 -48.70
CA ALA A 252 12.09 -43.64 -49.64
C ALA A 252 10.69 -43.38 -49.03
N ALA A 253 10.43 -42.09 -48.84
CA ALA A 253 9.13 -41.52 -48.59
C ALA A 253 8.17 -41.76 -49.77
N SER A 254 6.92 -42.11 -49.48
CA SER A 254 5.79 -41.82 -50.36
C SER A 254 4.55 -41.54 -49.52
N ASN A 255 4.10 -40.29 -49.58
CA ASN A 255 2.78 -39.89 -49.11
C ASN A 255 1.76 -40.32 -50.16
N GLY A 256 0.82 -41.18 -49.77
CA GLY A 256 -0.31 -41.65 -50.57
C GLY A 256 -1.50 -41.97 -49.66
N ALA A 257 -2.66 -41.44 -50.04
CA ALA A 257 -3.84 -41.22 -49.21
C ALA A 257 -4.85 -42.40 -49.13
N SER A 258 -5.94 -42.15 -48.38
CA SER A 258 -7.20 -42.91 -48.15
C SER A 258 -7.14 -43.94 -47.02
N GLY A 259 -7.94 -43.92 -45.94
CA GLY A 259 -9.40 -43.78 -45.76
C GLY A 259 -9.87 -45.11 -45.10
N ALA A 260 -10.79 -45.26 -44.15
CA ALA A 260 -11.84 -44.42 -43.58
C ALA A 260 -12.44 -45.10 -42.31
N ALA A 261 -13.31 -44.35 -41.61
CA ALA A 261 -14.49 -44.79 -40.82
C ALA A 261 -14.29 -45.40 -39.42
N ALA A 262 -15.10 -45.12 -38.39
CA ALA A 262 -16.22 -44.20 -38.18
C ALA A 262 -16.54 -44.16 -36.67
N ASN A 263 -17.03 -43.02 -36.15
CA ASN A 263 -18.38 -42.99 -35.58
C ASN A 263 -18.92 -41.55 -35.49
N ARG A 264 -20.19 -41.38 -35.86
CA ARG A 264 -21.04 -40.17 -35.82
C ARG A 264 -22.21 -40.49 -34.86
N PRO A 265 -22.90 -39.51 -34.24
CA PRO A 265 -23.91 -38.67 -34.92
C PRO A 265 -23.85 -37.19 -34.47
N SER A 266 -24.04 -36.18 -35.33
CA SER A 266 -25.25 -35.71 -36.05
C SER A 266 -26.26 -34.97 -35.18
N GLY A 267 -26.47 -33.70 -35.54
CA GLY A 267 -27.26 -32.68 -34.84
C GLY A 267 -28.78 -32.83 -34.92
N GLY A 268 -29.45 -31.85 -34.30
CA GLY A 268 -30.89 -31.65 -34.38
C GLY A 268 -31.26 -30.28 -33.83
N GLN A 269 -31.73 -29.40 -34.71
CA GLN A 269 -32.38 -28.13 -34.38
C GLN A 269 -33.87 -28.33 -34.65
N GLY A 270 -34.73 -28.03 -33.69
CA GLY A 270 -36.19 -28.16 -33.81
C GLY A 270 -36.91 -27.61 -32.59
N SER A 271 -37.58 -26.48 -32.78
CA SER A 271 -38.53 -25.84 -31.86
C SER A 271 -39.90 -26.52 -31.90
N GLN A 272 -40.57 -26.71 -30.75
CA GLN A 272 -42.01 -26.44 -30.53
C GLN A 272 -42.48 -26.80 -29.09
N SER A 273 -43.01 -25.77 -28.40
CA SER A 273 -44.20 -25.69 -27.52
C SER A 273 -44.67 -26.87 -26.64
N ALA A 274 -44.79 -26.60 -25.33
CA ALA A 274 -46.04 -26.58 -24.50
C ALA A 274 -45.67 -26.78 -23.00
N GLN A 275 -45.87 -25.76 -22.14
CA GLN A 275 -46.97 -25.66 -21.13
C GLN A 275 -46.65 -26.48 -19.85
N SER A 276 -46.62 -25.99 -18.60
CA SER A 276 -47.42 -24.98 -17.88
C SER A 276 -46.85 -24.70 -16.47
N GLY A 277 -47.11 -23.48 -15.94
CA GLY A 277 -47.32 -23.17 -14.50
C GLY A 277 -46.05 -22.93 -13.66
N HIS A 278 -45.83 -21.78 -13.04
CA HIS A 278 -46.71 -21.14 -12.05
C HIS A 278 -46.60 -19.61 -12.08
N GLY A 279 -47.76 -18.97 -11.86
CA GLY A 279 -47.93 -17.53 -11.85
C GLY A 279 -47.72 -16.85 -10.49
N ASN A 280 -47.67 -15.53 -10.62
CA ASN A 280 -47.55 -14.43 -9.67
C ASN A 280 -48.46 -14.43 -8.43
N GLY A 281 -48.07 -13.60 -7.46
CA GLY A 281 -49.00 -12.64 -6.86
C GLY A 281 -48.68 -12.19 -5.44
N ARG A 282 -48.35 -10.90 -5.26
CA ARG A 282 -48.64 -10.15 -4.02
C ARG A 282 -49.54 -8.96 -4.38
N PRO A 283 -50.47 -8.59 -3.46
CA PRO A 283 -51.56 -7.64 -3.68
C PRO A 283 -51.11 -6.19 -3.82
#